data_AF-A0A4Q5T000-F1
#
_entry.id   AF-A0A4Q5T000-F1
#
_cell.length_a   1.000
_cell.length_b   1.000
_cell.length_c   1.000
_cell.angle_alpha   90.00
_cell.angle_beta   90.00
_cell.angle_gamma   90.00
#
_symmetry.space_group_name_H-M   'P 1'
#
loop_
_entity.id
_entity.type
_entity.pdbx_description
1 polymer ?
#
loop_
_entity_poly.entity_id
_entity_poly.type
_entity_poly.pdbx_seq_one_letter_code
_entity_poly.pdbx_strand_id
1 'polypeptide(L)'
;MINDKESVEITIKDKNVTIRDYGRGIPLGKVVDVVSKINTGAKYDSKVFQKSVGLNGVGTKAVNALSQYFKVSSHREGKVKVAEFERGNLVTEHKEAKTDEQNGT
;
A
#
# COMPACT_ATOMS: atom_id res chain seq x y z
N MET A 1 25.01 8.72 8.67
CA MET A 1 23.59 9.10 8.82
C MET A 1 22.80 8.19 7.90
N ILE A 2 21.97 7.30 8.45
CA ILE A 2 21.02 6.53 7.63
C ILE A 2 19.94 7.53 7.21
N ASN A 3 19.63 7.58 5.93
CA ASN A 3 18.64 8.49 5.39
C ASN A 3 17.27 7.81 5.59
N ASP A 4 16.47 8.25 6.57
CA ASP A 4 15.18 7.63 6.94
C ASP A 4 14.13 7.61 5.81
N LYS A 5 14.42 8.23 4.65
CA LYS A 5 13.58 8.20 3.45
C LYS A 5 13.67 6.90 2.64
N GLU A 6 14.52 5.95 3.03
CA GLU A 6 14.80 4.72 2.27
C GLU A 6 14.70 3.44 3.11
N SER A 7 14.02 3.48 4.26
CA SER A 7 13.81 2.29 5.09
C SER A 7 12.50 1.57 4.75
N VAL A 8 12.52 0.26 4.98
CA VAL A 8 11.33 -0.59 5.04
C VAL A 8 11.37 -1.33 6.36
N GLU A 9 10.35 -1.13 7.18
CA GLU A 9 10.21 -1.79 8.47
C GLU A 9 9.27 -2.97 8.36
N ILE A 10 9.65 -4.09 8.97
CA ILE A 10 8.86 -5.31 9.00
C ILE A 10 8.65 -5.71 10.45
N THR A 11 7.39 -5.75 10.88
CA THR A 11 7.01 -6.24 12.21
C THR A 11 6.24 -7.54 12.04
N ILE A 12 6.67 -8.58 12.75
CA ILE A 12 5.96 -9.86 12.82
C ILE A 12 5.44 -10.03 14.24
N LYS A 13 4.12 -10.14 14.39
CA LYS A 13 3.48 -10.40 15.67
C LYS A 13 2.40 -11.46 15.50
N ASP A 14 2.56 -12.58 16.20
CA ASP A 14 1.71 -13.75 16.09
C ASP A 14 1.59 -14.22 14.62
N LYS A 15 0.38 -14.16 14.05
CA LYS A 15 0.09 -14.52 12.65
C LYS A 15 -0.02 -13.30 11.73
N ASN A 16 0.36 -12.11 12.21
CA ASN A 16 0.28 -10.86 11.46
C ASN A 16 1.68 -10.38 11.05
N VAL A 17 1.77 -9.90 9.82
CA VAL A 17 2.96 -9.25 9.27
C VAL A 17 2.56 -7.84 8.86
N THR A 18 3.26 -6.83 9.39
CA THR A 18 3.10 -5.44 9.02
C THR A 18 4.35 -4.97 8.30
N ILE A 19 4.16 -4.31 7.15
CA ILE A 19 5.23 -3.74 6.33
C ILE A 19 4.96 -2.24 6.23
N ARG A 20 5.95 -1.41 6.57
CA ARG A 20 5.89 0.05 6.46
C ARG A 20 7.05 0.51 5.58
N ASP A 21 6.77 1.23 4.49
CA ASP A 21 7.80 1.81 3.60
C ASP A 21 7.78 3.34 3.64
N TYR A 22 8.91 4.02 3.79
CA TYR A 22 8.92 5.49 3.87
C TYR A 22 9.04 6.18 2.50
N GLY A 23 8.46 5.57 1.47
CA GLY A 23 8.46 6.06 0.10
C GLY A 23 7.41 7.15 -0.17
N ARG A 24 6.95 7.22 -1.43
CA ARG A 24 5.98 8.26 -1.86
C ARG A 24 4.56 8.05 -1.34
N GLY A 25 4.21 6.83 -0.93
CA GLY A 25 2.83 6.41 -0.69
C GLY A 25 2.02 6.22 -1.98
N ILE A 26 1.08 5.28 -1.94
CA ILE A 26 0.07 5.08 -3.00
C ILE A 26 -0.74 6.38 -3.17
N PRO A 27 -1.04 6.84 -4.40
CA PRO A 27 -1.97 7.96 -4.59
C PRO A 27 -3.28 7.69 -3.84
N LEU A 28 -3.73 8.64 -3.00
CA LEU A 28 -4.80 8.40 -2.02
C LEU A 28 -6.10 7.88 -2.68
N GLY A 29 -6.52 8.47 -3.82
CA GLY A 29 -7.68 8.03 -4.59
C GLY A 29 -7.51 6.70 -5.35
N LYS A 30 -6.39 6.00 -5.17
CA LYS A 30 -6.07 4.71 -5.83
C LYS A 30 -5.80 3.57 -4.85
N VAL A 31 -5.87 3.80 -3.54
CA VAL A 31 -5.54 2.80 -2.51
C VAL A 31 -6.32 1.50 -2.70
N VAL A 32 -7.65 1.59 -2.85
CA VAL A 32 -8.51 0.40 -3.04
C VAL A 32 -8.19 -0.31 -4.36
N ASP A 33 -8.09 0.44 -5.46
CA ASP A 33 -7.85 -0.13 -6.80
C ASP A 33 -6.55 -0.96 -6.81
N VAL A 34 -5.45 -0.37 -6.32
CA VAL A 34 -4.10 -0.95 -6.35
C VAL A 34 -4.02 -2.28 -5.62
N VAL A 35 -4.85 -2.52 -4.60
CA VAL A 35 -4.82 -3.77 -3.80
C VAL A 35 -5.95 -4.74 -4.11
N SER A 36 -6.97 -4.36 -4.90
CA SER A 36 -8.16 -5.22 -5.13
C SER A 36 -8.49 -5.47 -6.60
N LYS A 37 -8.21 -4.56 -7.53
CA LYS A 37 -8.65 -4.70 -8.93
C LYS A 37 -7.55 -5.29 -9.82
N ILE A 38 -7.74 -6.50 -10.34
CA ILE A 38 -6.83 -7.13 -11.31
C ILE A 38 -6.62 -6.19 -12.52
N ASN A 39 -5.40 -6.10 -13.04
CA ASN A 39 -4.95 -5.18 -14.11
C ASN A 39 -4.89 -3.69 -13.75
N THR A 40 -5.06 -3.31 -12.48
CA THR A 40 -4.76 -1.94 -12.03
C THR A 40 -3.36 -1.86 -11.41
N GLY A 41 -2.50 -1.03 -11.99
CA GLY A 41 -1.15 -0.76 -11.52
C GLY A 41 -0.46 0.25 -12.43
N ALA A 42 0.20 1.26 -11.85
CA ALA A 42 0.87 2.33 -12.60
C ALA A 42 2.16 1.89 -13.32
N LYS A 43 2.33 0.59 -13.57
CA LYS A 43 3.59 0.00 -14.07
C LYS A 43 3.60 -0.24 -15.58
N TYR A 44 2.52 0.13 -16.28
CA TYR A 44 2.42 0.07 -17.73
C TYR A 44 2.83 1.38 -18.43
N ASP A 45 3.03 2.46 -17.68
CA ASP A 45 3.57 3.71 -18.21
C ASP A 45 5.03 3.86 -17.77
N SER A 46 5.94 3.74 -18.73
CA SER A 46 7.40 3.73 -18.58
C SER A 46 7.97 5.02 -17.96
N LYS A 47 7.14 6.03 -17.74
CA LYS A 47 7.53 7.33 -17.14
C LYS A 47 7.59 7.34 -15.61
N VAL A 48 6.91 6.44 -14.90
CA VAL A 48 6.75 6.54 -13.42
C VAL A 48 7.68 5.61 -12.63
N PHE A 49 8.16 4.50 -13.23
CA PHE A 49 9.07 3.55 -12.60
C PHE A 49 10.12 3.06 -13.59
N GLN A 50 11.39 3.44 -13.38
CA GLN A 50 12.48 3.20 -14.34
C GLN A 50 12.97 1.75 -14.39
N LYS A 51 12.73 0.95 -13.33
CA LYS A 51 12.94 -0.51 -13.26
C LYS A 51 12.32 -1.02 -11.96
N SER A 52 11.23 -1.78 -12.02
CA SER A 52 10.65 -2.46 -10.85
C SER A 52 10.54 -3.96 -11.15
N VAL A 53 11.01 -4.82 -10.23
CA VAL A 53 11.04 -6.28 -10.41
C VAL A 53 9.64 -6.91 -10.45
N GLY A 54 8.64 -6.26 -9.83
CA GLY A 54 7.26 -6.73 -9.86
C GLY A 54 6.53 -6.35 -11.15
N LEU A 55 6.69 -7.15 -12.20
CA LEU A 55 6.21 -6.90 -13.57
C LEU A 55 4.67 -6.84 -13.72
N ASN A 56 3.91 -7.59 -12.91
CA ASN A 56 2.48 -7.81 -13.20
C ASN A 56 1.50 -7.04 -12.27
N GLY A 57 2.00 -6.33 -11.26
CA GLY A 57 1.13 -5.60 -10.31
C GLY A 57 0.19 -6.49 -9.48
N VAL A 58 0.50 -7.79 -9.35
CA VAL A 58 -0.34 -8.81 -8.70
C VAL A 58 -0.01 -9.08 -7.23
N GLY A 59 1.20 -8.74 -6.76
CA GLY A 59 1.70 -9.18 -5.45
C GLY A 59 0.78 -8.80 -4.28
N THR A 60 0.51 -7.50 -4.10
CA THR A 60 -0.40 -7.01 -3.05
C THR A 60 -1.84 -7.50 -3.21
N LYS A 61 -2.28 -7.76 -4.44
CA LYS A 61 -3.62 -8.31 -4.71
C LYS A 61 -3.73 -9.77 -4.28
N ALA A 62 -2.69 -10.56 -4.51
CA ALA A 62 -2.61 -11.93 -4.02
C ALA A 62 -2.58 -11.97 -2.50
N VAL A 63 -1.81 -11.07 -1.85
CA VAL A 63 -1.80 -10.93 -0.39
C VAL A 63 -3.19 -10.57 0.13
N ASN A 64 -3.84 -9.57 -0.45
CA ASN A 64 -5.20 -9.19 -0.09
C ASN A 64 -6.19 -10.36 -0.24
N ALA A 65 -6.18 -11.04 -1.40
CA ALA A 65 -7.09 -12.14 -1.71
C ALA A 65 -6.91 -13.36 -0.79
N LEU A 66 -5.68 -13.67 -0.38
CA LEU A 66 -5.35 -14.87 0.40
C LEU A 66 -5.32 -14.62 1.92
N SER A 67 -5.44 -13.37 2.37
CA SER A 67 -5.46 -13.02 3.79
C SER A 67 -6.86 -13.12 4.38
N GLN A 68 -6.98 -13.58 5.64
CA GLN A 68 -8.25 -13.50 6.37
C GLN A 68 -8.67 -12.04 6.57
N TYR A 69 -7.71 -11.19 6.91
CA TYR A 69 -7.85 -9.74 7.04
C TYR A 69 -6.66 -9.04 6.39
N PHE A 70 -6.91 -7.96 5.67
CA PHE A 70 -5.87 -7.14 5.05
C PHE A 70 -6.21 -5.65 5.22
N LYS A 71 -5.25 -4.88 5.74
CA LYS A 71 -5.35 -3.43 5.91
C LYS A 71 -4.24 -2.76 5.11
N VAL A 72 -4.60 -1.72 4.38
CA VAL A 72 -3.65 -0.85 3.69
C VAL A 72 -3.92 0.60 4.08
N SER A 73 -2.87 1.33 4.42
CA SER A 73 -2.86 2.77 4.65
C SER A 73 -1.89 3.41 3.68
N SER A 74 -2.21 4.57 3.13
CA SER A 74 -1.25 5.39 2.40
C SER A 74 -1.18 6.75 3.03
N HIS A 75 0.03 7.16 3.41
CA HIS A 75 0.37 8.45 3.94
C HIS A 75 1.03 9.25 2.82
N ARG A 76 0.43 10.38 2.46
CA ARG A 76 0.91 11.20 1.35
C ARG A 76 0.48 12.64 1.52
N GLU A 77 1.45 13.55 1.46
CA GLU A 77 1.21 15.00 1.45
C GLU A 77 0.39 15.47 2.67
N GLY A 78 0.72 14.93 3.86
CA GLY A 78 0.07 15.27 5.14
C GLY A 78 -1.35 14.71 5.30
N LYS A 79 -1.73 13.73 4.46
CA LYS A 79 -3.02 13.03 4.53
C LYS A 79 -2.85 11.52 4.54
N VAL A 80 -3.84 10.83 5.08
CA VAL A 80 -3.92 9.38 5.09
C VAL A 80 -5.22 8.89 4.47
N LYS A 81 -5.14 7.79 3.71
CA LYS A 81 -6.28 7.01 3.24
C LYS A 81 -6.11 5.58 3.68
N VAL A 82 -7.15 4.99 4.27
CA VAL A 82 -7.14 3.62 4.81
C VAL A 82 -8.26 2.81 4.18
N ALA A 83 -7.94 1.56 3.82
CA ALA A 83 -8.92 0.57 3.38
C ALA A 83 -8.65 -0.78 4.05
N GLU A 84 -9.73 -1.47 4.40
CA GLU A 84 -9.71 -2.75 5.10
C GLU A 84 -10.52 -3.77 4.30
N PHE A 85 -10.01 -5.00 4.28
CA PHE A 85 -10.52 -6.10 3.47
C PHE A 85 -10.60 -7.39 4.29
N GLU A 86 -11.55 -8.24 3.95
CA GLU A 86 -11.63 -9.62 4.42
C GLU A 86 -11.70 -10.57 3.23
N ARG A 87 -10.72 -11.48 3.13
CA ARG A 87 -10.62 -12.46 2.03
C ARG A 87 -10.73 -11.79 0.64
N GLY A 88 -10.05 -10.65 0.48
CA GLY A 88 -10.04 -9.84 -0.75
C GLY A 88 -11.22 -8.88 -0.93
N ASN A 89 -12.27 -8.95 -0.11
CA ASN A 89 -13.45 -8.10 -0.24
C ASN A 89 -13.33 -6.84 0.60
N LEU A 90 -13.62 -5.67 0.02
CA LEU A 90 -13.60 -4.40 0.75
C LEU A 90 -14.69 -4.42 1.83
N VAL A 91 -14.30 -4.24 3.09
CA VAL A 91 -15.24 -4.17 4.23
C VAL A 91 -15.35 -2.76 4.79
N THR A 92 -14.27 -1.97 4.72
CA THR A 92 -14.28 -0.58 5.18
C THR A 92 -13.36 0.28 4.34
N GLU A 93 -13.87 1.43 3.90
CA GLU A 93 -13.08 2.47 3.26
C GLU A 93 -13.21 3.76 4.07
N HIS A 94 -12.13 4.14 4.75
CA HIS A 94 -12.12 5.34 5.57
C HIS A 94 -12.08 6.59 4.69
N LYS A 95 -12.68 7.69 5.16
CA LYS A 95 -12.49 8.99 4.51
C LYS A 95 -11.04 9.43 4.65
N GLU A 96 -10.55 10.25 3.72
CA GLU A 96 -9.24 10.88 3.88
C GLU A 96 -9.21 11.71 5.16
N ALA A 97 -8.12 11.61 5.90
CA ALA A 97 -7.89 12.36 7.13
C ALA A 97 -6.53 13.06 7.07
N LYS A 98 -6.33 14.09 7.90
CA LYS A 98 -5.01 14.69 8.10
C LYS A 98 -4.13 13.74 8.91
N THR A 99 -2.82 13.75 8.64
CA THR A 99 -1.82 12.98 9.40
C THR A 99 -0.52 13.77 9.45
N ASP A 100 0.23 13.59 10.53
CA ASP A 100 1.60 14.05 10.74
C ASP A 100 2.64 12.95 10.47
N GLU A 101 2.19 11.73 10.14
CA GLU A 101 3.09 10.65 9.75
C GLU A 101 3.80 10.94 8.42
N GLN A 102 5.04 10.43 8.32
CA GLN A 102 5.82 10.53 7.10
C GLN A 102 5.12 9.82 5.93
N ASN A 103 5.41 10.26 4.71
CA ASN A 103 4.86 9.61 3.51
C ASN A 103 5.22 8.12 3.45
N GLY A 104 4.39 7.35 2.74
CA GLY A 104 4.61 5.93 2.55
C GLY A 104 3.34 5.10 2.57
N THR A 105 3.52 3.78 2.65
CA THR A 105 2.43 2.80 2.80
C THR A 105 2.66 1.96 4.05
#